data_AF-A0A2S9ZZV3-F1
#
_entry.id   AF-A0A2S9ZZV3-F1
#
_cell.length_a   1.000
_cell.length_b   1.000
_cell.length_c   1.000
_cell.angle_alpha   90.00
_cell.angle_beta   90.00
_cell.angle_gamma   90.00
#
_symmetry.space_group_name_H-M   'P 1'
#
loop_
_entity.id
_entity.type
_entity.pdbx_description
1 polymer ?
#
loop_
_entity_poly.entity_id
_entity_poly.type
_entity_poly.pdbx_seq_one_letter_code
_entity_poly.pdbx_strand_id
1 'polypeptide(L)'
;DVFVDSLEMTPDGRSIRGLVRVKNLAFEKWVAVRFTLDNWQTVSEVSADYVDSLPGTDRFSFTIRLQDLLARLEEKTMFLAVRYTVGGKEIWDNNGGQNYRIEFRK
;
A
#
# COMPACT_ATOMS: atom_id res chain seq x y z
N ASP A 1 -14.02 -3.91 0.53
CA ASP A 1 -14.11 -3.16 -0.74
C ASP A 1 -12.76 -2.72 -1.31
N VAL A 2 -11.68 -2.92 -0.58
CA VAL A 2 -10.29 -2.72 -1.00
C VAL A 2 -9.48 -3.88 -0.41
N PHE A 3 -8.52 -4.41 -1.18
CA PHE A 3 -7.70 -5.54 -0.82
C PHE A 3 -6.30 -5.38 -1.40
N VAL A 4 -5.25 -5.71 -0.65
CA VAL A 4 -3.90 -5.88 -1.21
C VAL A 4 -3.78 -7.26 -1.84
N ASP A 5 -3.50 -7.31 -3.14
CA ASP A 5 -3.31 -8.55 -3.91
C ASP A 5 -1.91 -9.13 -3.71
N SER A 6 -0.88 -8.29 -3.79
CA SER A 6 0.51 -8.70 -3.63
C SER A 6 1.38 -7.57 -3.14
N LEU A 7 2.48 -7.95 -2.49
CA LEU A 7 3.57 -7.07 -2.05
C LEU A 7 4.88 -7.76 -2.39
N GLU A 8 5.68 -7.12 -3.23
CA GLU A 8 6.93 -7.67 -3.74
C GLU A 8 8.04 -6.64 -3.60
N MET A 9 9.19 -7.06 -3.07
CA MET A 9 10.39 -6.25 -3.08
C MET A 9 11.02 -6.32 -4.47
N THR A 10 11.47 -5.19 -5.01
CA THR A 10 12.18 -5.17 -6.28
C THR A 10 13.50 -5.94 -6.17
N PRO A 11 14.03 -6.53 -7.26
CA PRO A 11 15.26 -7.35 -7.21
C PRO A 11 16.49 -6.59 -6.70
N ASP A 12 16.52 -5.27 -6.86
CA ASP A 12 17.57 -4.39 -6.35
C ASP A 12 17.43 -4.07 -4.84
N GLY A 13 16.34 -4.53 -4.21
CA GLY A 13 16.03 -4.27 -2.81
C GLY A 13 15.71 -2.81 -2.49
N ARG A 14 15.47 -1.97 -3.50
CA ARG A 14 15.33 -0.51 -3.30
C ARG A 14 13.89 -0.04 -3.23
N SER A 15 12.92 -0.88 -3.57
CA SER A 15 11.52 -0.52 -3.55
C SER A 15 10.63 -1.70 -3.17
N ILE A 16 9.45 -1.41 -2.65
CA ILE A 16 8.35 -2.37 -2.52
C ILE A 16 7.29 -1.96 -3.53
N ARG A 17 6.89 -2.89 -4.37
CA ARG A 17 5.76 -2.76 -5.28
C ARG A 17 4.59 -3.53 -4.71
N GLY A 18 3.40 -2.94 -4.81
CA GLY A 18 2.20 -3.64 -4.43
C GLY A 18 1.10 -3.46 -5.46
N LEU A 19 0.24 -4.46 -5.53
CA LEU A 19 -1.01 -4.43 -6.28
C LEU A 19 -2.19 -4.36 -5.29
N VAL A 20 -3.12 -3.47 -5.58
CA VAL A 20 -4.35 -3.27 -4.80
C VAL A 20 -5.54 -3.48 -5.72
N ARG A 21 -6.51 -4.25 -5.26
CA ARG A 21 -7.80 -4.42 -5.92
C ARG A 21 -8.87 -3.65 -5.16
N VAL A 22 -9.62 -2.81 -5.85
CA VAL A 22 -10.74 -2.04 -5.28
C VAL A 22 -12.04 -2.37 -5.98
N LYS A 23 -13.16 -2.38 -5.25
CA LYS A 23 -14.48 -2.58 -5.84
C LYS A 23 -14.88 -1.37 -6.67
N ASN A 24 -15.37 -1.57 -7.90
CA ASN A 24 -15.75 -0.48 -8.78
C ASN A 24 -17.11 0.11 -8.39
N LEU A 25 -17.11 1.02 -7.40
CA LEU A 25 -18.32 1.64 -6.84
C LEU A 25 -18.71 2.95 -7.54
N ALA A 26 -17.74 3.69 -8.08
CA ALA A 26 -17.93 4.88 -8.89
C ALA A 26 -16.72 5.05 -9.82
N PHE A 27 -16.84 5.87 -10.87
CA PHE A 27 -15.75 6.10 -11.82
C PHE A 27 -14.52 6.72 -11.14
N GLU A 28 -14.71 7.84 -10.43
CA GLU A 28 -13.63 8.54 -9.73
C GLU A 28 -13.23 7.78 -8.47
N LYS A 29 -11.94 7.40 -8.43
CA LYS A 29 -11.33 6.60 -7.37
C LYS A 29 -9.99 7.18 -7.02
N TRP A 30 -9.70 7.22 -5.73
CA TRP A 30 -8.38 7.55 -5.22
C TRP A 30 -7.90 6.43 -4.32
N VAL A 31 -6.72 5.89 -4.64
CA VAL A 31 -6.08 4.84 -3.84
C VAL A 31 -4.76 5.37 -3.33
N ALA A 32 -4.55 5.30 -2.02
CA ALA A 32 -3.32 5.71 -1.37
C ALA A 32 -2.88 4.65 -0.36
N VAL A 33 -1.58 4.48 -0.19
CA VAL A 33 -0.99 3.56 0.78
C VAL A 33 -0.30 4.38 1.84
N ARG A 34 -0.75 4.22 3.09
CA ARG A 34 -0.08 4.76 4.26
C ARG A 34 0.82 3.71 4.86
N PHE A 35 2.02 4.12 5.25
CA PHE A 35 2.96 3.24 5.90
C PHE A 35 3.79 3.96 6.96
N THR A 36 4.31 3.19 7.89
CA THR A 36 5.12 3.64 9.02
C THR A 36 6.24 2.65 9.29
N LEU A 37 7.33 3.14 9.88
CA LEU A 37 8.48 2.36 10.33
C LEU A 37 8.75 2.50 11.84
N ASP A 38 7.94 3.28 12.56
CA ASP A 38 8.16 3.63 13.97
C ASP A 38 6.86 3.60 14.78
N ASN A 39 6.05 2.55 14.58
CA ASN A 39 4.78 2.34 15.29
C ASN A 39 3.80 3.53 15.20
N TRP A 40 3.63 4.08 13.99
CA TRP A 40 2.71 5.17 13.67
C TRP A 40 3.05 6.52 14.33
N GLN A 41 4.30 6.71 14.80
CA GLN A 41 4.78 8.03 15.21
C GLN A 41 4.99 8.95 13.99
N THR A 42 5.49 8.38 12.90
CA THR A 42 5.55 9.03 11.60
C THR A 42 4.75 8.25 10.57
N VAL A 43 4.10 8.98 9.67
CA VAL A 43 3.27 8.39 8.62
C VAL A 43 3.73 8.95 7.29
N SER A 44 4.05 8.05 6.37
CA SER A 44 4.31 8.35 4.97
C SER A 44 3.16 7.85 4.13
N GLU A 45 2.87 8.53 3.02
CA GLU A 45 1.80 8.17 2.10
C GLU A 45 2.31 8.19 0.65
N VAL A 46 1.90 7.19 -0.14
CA VAL A 46 2.10 7.16 -1.59
C VAL A 46 0.77 6.94 -2.29
N SER A 47 0.54 7.62 -3.42
CA SER A 47 -0.60 7.33 -4.29
C SER A 47 -0.35 6.04 -5.07
N ALA A 48 -1.43 5.33 -5.39
CA ALA A 48 -1.41 4.21 -6.31
C ALA A 48 -1.97 4.63 -7.67
N ASP A 49 -1.36 4.13 -8.73
CA ASP A 49 -1.73 4.40 -10.12
C ASP A 49 -2.63 3.29 -10.66
N TYR A 50 -3.65 3.66 -11.44
CA TYR A 50 -4.52 2.71 -12.10
C TYR A 50 -3.73 1.81 -13.07
N VAL A 51 -4.01 0.51 -13.04
CA VAL A 51 -3.40 -0.49 -13.92
C VAL A 51 -4.40 -0.92 -14.97
N ASP A 52 -5.49 -1.55 -14.54
CA ASP A 52 -6.55 -2.05 -15.41
C ASP A 52 -7.84 -2.33 -14.62
N SER A 53 -8.88 -2.73 -15.35
CA SER A 53 -10.19 -3.06 -14.82
C SER A 53 -10.49 -4.54 -15.04
N LEU A 54 -11.03 -5.18 -14.02
CA LEU A 54 -11.50 -6.56 -14.01
C LEU A 54 -13.03 -6.57 -13.77
N PRO A 55 -13.74 -7.69 -14.02
CA PRO A 55 -15.17 -7.78 -13.73
C PRO A 55 -15.51 -7.40 -12.28
N GLY A 56 -16.09 -6.21 -12.09
CA GLY A 56 -16.53 -5.70 -10.78
C GLY A 56 -15.47 -5.00 -9.92
N THR A 57 -14.20 -4.98 -10.33
CA THR A 57 -13.10 -4.40 -9.54
C THR A 57 -12.03 -3.76 -10.42
N ASP A 58 -11.34 -2.74 -9.92
CA ASP A 58 -10.19 -2.14 -10.60
C ASP A 58 -8.90 -2.45 -9.85
N ARG A 59 -7.80 -2.57 -10.59
CA ARG A 59 -6.46 -2.77 -10.02
C ARG A 59 -5.65 -1.49 -10.06
N PHE A 60 -4.94 -1.25 -8.97
CA PHE A 60 -4.01 -0.14 -8.79
C PHE A 60 -2.66 -0.69 -8.36
N SER A 61 -1.58 -0.02 -8.78
CA SER A 61 -0.23 -0.35 -8.37
C SER A 61 0.41 0.82 -7.64
N PHE A 62 1.21 0.51 -6.62
CA PHE A 62 1.98 1.54 -5.92
C PHE A 62 3.43 1.10 -5.77
N THR A 63 4.32 2.07 -5.58
CA THR A 63 5.74 1.82 -5.31
C THR A 63 6.20 2.65 -4.11
N ILE A 64 6.67 1.98 -3.06
CA ILE A 64 7.34 2.60 -1.93
C ILE A 64 8.84 2.53 -2.20
N ARG A 65 9.49 3.69 -2.35
CA ARG A 65 10.95 3.76 -2.48
C ARG A 65 11.57 3.65 -1.09
N LEU A 66 12.45 2.67 -0.93
CA LEU A 66 13.16 2.41 0.32
C LEU A 66 14.46 3.20 0.42
N GLN A 67 14.93 3.82 -0.66
CA GLN A 67 16.25 4.45 -0.77
C GLN A 67 16.51 5.48 0.34
N ASP A 68 15.50 6.27 0.71
CA ASP A 68 15.57 7.27 1.78
C ASP A 68 15.45 6.65 3.20
N LEU A 69 15.13 5.37 3.27
CA LEU A 69 14.83 4.62 4.49
C LEU A 69 15.89 3.56 4.80
N LEU A 70 16.68 3.12 3.79
CA LEU A 70 17.65 2.00 3.84
C LEU A 70 18.57 2.03 5.06
N ALA A 71 19.07 3.21 5.46
CA ALA A 71 19.95 3.34 6.62
C ALA A 71 19.32 2.93 7.96
N ARG A 72 17.98 2.76 8.00
CA ARG A 72 17.21 2.46 9.21
C ARG A 72 16.39 1.17 9.08
N LEU A 73 16.44 0.44 7.96
CA LEU A 73 15.53 -0.68 7.70
C LEU A 73 15.95 -2.01 8.34
N GLU A 74 17.26 -2.24 8.58
CA GLU A 74 17.76 -3.54 9.04
C GLU A 74 17.20 -3.98 10.41
N GLU A 75 16.67 -3.05 11.22
CA GLU A 75 16.08 -3.33 12.54
C GLU A 75 14.59 -2.95 12.62
N LYS A 76 13.98 -2.51 11.52
CA LYS A 76 12.64 -1.94 11.54
C LYS A 76 11.62 -2.84 10.86
N THR A 77 10.44 -2.90 11.46
CA THR A 77 9.25 -3.51 10.86
C THR A 77 8.43 -2.41 10.20
N MET A 78 8.08 -2.58 8.92
CA MET A 78 7.17 -1.67 8.25
C MET A 78 5.73 -2.17 8.41
N PHE A 79 4.83 -1.25 8.76
CA PHE A 79 3.39 -1.49 8.72
C PHE A 79 2.77 -0.62 7.65
N LEU A 80 1.80 -1.17 6.91
CA LEU A 80 1.05 -0.42 5.90
C LEU A 80 -0.45 -0.70 5.96
N ALA A 81 -1.22 0.29 5.53
CA ALA A 81 -2.67 0.24 5.34
C ALA A 81 -3.04 0.95 4.04
N VAL A 82 -4.08 0.49 3.37
CA VAL A 82 -4.55 1.06 2.10
C VAL A 82 -5.81 1.87 2.34
N ARG A 83 -5.82 3.08 1.80
CA ARG A 83 -6.96 3.97 1.73
C ARG A 83 -7.56 3.92 0.34
N TYR A 84 -8.86 3.69 0.28
CA TYR A 84 -9.66 3.78 -0.93
C TYR A 84 -10.76 4.83 -0.75
N THR A 85 -10.66 5.93 -1.49
CA THR A 85 -11.67 6.99 -1.52
C THR A 85 -12.48 6.90 -2.82
N VAL A 86 -13.80 6.77 -2.69
CA VAL A 86 -14.72 6.64 -3.84
C VAL A 86 -16.09 7.22 -3.51
N GLY A 87 -16.64 8.03 -4.43
CA GLY A 87 -17.99 8.59 -4.27
C GLY A 87 -18.22 9.33 -2.95
N GLY A 88 -17.20 10.08 -2.48
CA GLY A 88 -17.25 10.81 -1.21
C GLY A 88 -17.10 9.96 0.06
N LYS A 89 -16.82 8.65 -0.06
CA LYS A 89 -16.56 7.75 1.07
C LYS A 89 -15.09 7.40 1.15
N GLU A 90 -14.58 7.22 2.37
CA GLU A 90 -13.25 6.71 2.64
C GLU A 90 -13.35 5.31 3.25
N ILE A 91 -12.67 4.34 2.64
CA ILE A 91 -12.64 2.94 3.05
C ILE A 91 -11.19 2.56 3.32
N TRP A 92 -10.95 1.93 4.46
CA TRP A 92 -9.62 1.48 4.85
C TRP A 92 -9.53 -0.03 4.78
N ASP A 93 -8.50 -0.54 4.13
CA ASP A 93 -8.01 -1.89 4.33
C ASP A 93 -6.76 -1.84 5.22
N ASN A 94 -6.95 -2.24 6.46
CA ASN A 94 -5.91 -2.39 7.46
C ASN A 94 -5.69 -3.85 7.83
N ASN A 95 -6.03 -4.81 6.94
CA ASN A 95 -5.92 -6.24 7.21
C ASN A 95 -6.66 -6.66 8.51
N GLY A 96 -7.90 -6.19 8.69
CA GLY A 96 -8.69 -6.47 9.89
C GLY A 96 -8.11 -5.93 11.19
N GLY A 97 -7.35 -4.82 11.12
CA GLY A 97 -6.70 -4.17 12.27
C GLY A 97 -5.27 -4.62 12.55
N GLN A 98 -4.74 -5.60 11.81
CA GLN A 98 -3.37 -6.10 12.00
C GLN A 98 -2.33 -5.32 11.18
N ASN A 99 -2.76 -4.59 10.15
CA ASN A 99 -1.94 -4.00 9.09
C ASN A 99 -1.12 -5.06 8.34
N TYR A 100 -0.57 -4.70 7.18
CA TYR A 100 0.37 -5.58 6.49
C TYR A 100 1.77 -5.33 7.06
N ARG A 101 2.37 -6.37 7.62
CA ARG A 101 3.70 -6.35 8.26
C ARG A 101 4.77 -6.80 7.26
N ILE A 102 5.79 -5.98 7.07
CA ILE A 102 6.95 -6.31 6.24
C ILE A 102 8.20 -6.30 7.13
N GLU A 103 8.84 -7.46 7.21
CA GLU A 103 10.14 -7.63 7.88
C GLU A 103 11.25 -7.64 6.83
N PHE A 104 12.25 -6.79 7.02
CA PHE A 104 13.46 -6.81 6.21
C PHE A 104 14.44 -7.79 6.84
N ARG A 105 14.77 -8.88 6.14
CA ARG A 105 15.80 -9.84 6.54
C ARG A 105 16.96 -9.79 5.55
N LYS A 106 18.18 -9.87 6.06
CA LYS A 106 19.41 -10.02 5.26
C LYS A 106 19.45 -11.35 4.53
#